data_AF-A0A961MAD0-F1
#
_entry.id   AF-A0A961MAD0-F1
#
_cell.length_a   1.000
_cell.length_b   1.000
_cell.length_c   1.000
_cell.angle_alpha   90.00
_cell.angle_beta   90.00
_cell.angle_gamma   90.00
#
_symmetry.space_group_name_H-M   'P 1'
#
loop_
_entity.id
_entity.type
_entity.pdbx_description
1 polymer ?
#
loop_
_entity_poly.entity_id
_entity_poly.type
_entity_poly.pdbx_seq_one_letter_code
_entity_poly.pdbx_strand_id
1 'polypeptide(L)' 'LRYMGTLYGFVFLSHQIGGFLGVWLGGRLYDIYGDYTLVWWVGVGVGAFSAIVHLPVRERALNTVVPA' A
#
# COMPACT_ATOMS: atom_id res chain seq x y z
N LEU A 1 -8.72 -13.17 -17.03
CA LEU A 1 -7.83 -12.42 -17.97
C LEU A 1 -8.45 -11.12 -18.50
N ARG A 2 -9.72 -11.10 -18.94
CA ARG A 2 -10.38 -9.94 -19.58
C ARG A 2 -10.34 -8.60 -18.81
N TYR A 3 -10.20 -8.60 -17.49
CA TYR A 3 -10.10 -7.38 -16.65
C TYR A 3 -8.75 -7.18 -15.96
N MET A 4 -7.78 -8.09 -16.19
CA MET A 4 -6.48 -8.03 -15.52
C MET A 4 -5.73 -6.74 -15.88
N GLY A 5 -5.76 -6.30 -17.14
CA GLY A 5 -5.11 -5.05 -17.56
C GLY A 5 -5.63 -3.81 -16.81
N THR A 6 -6.94 -3.68 -16.66
CA THR A 6 -7.56 -2.56 -15.92
C THR A 6 -7.29 -2.66 -14.42
N LEU A 7 -7.38 -3.86 -13.83
CA LEU A 7 -7.07 -4.08 -12.42
C LEU A 7 -5.61 -3.74 -12.10
N TYR A 8 -4.66 -4.21 -12.91
CA TYR A 8 -3.25 -3.84 -12.78
C TYR A 8 -3.03 -2.34 -12.99
N GLY A 9 -3.72 -1.73 -13.95
CA GLY A 9 -3.67 -0.27 -14.17
C GLY A 9 -4.10 0.51 -12.94
N PHE A 10 -5.21 0.11 -12.29
CA PHE A 10 -5.66 0.73 -11.05
C PHE A 10 -4.65 0.55 -9.91
N VAL A 11 -4.16 -0.68 -9.70
CA VAL A 11 -3.15 -0.97 -8.66
C VAL A 11 -1.89 -0.13 -8.87
N PHE A 12 -1.39 -0.06 -10.11
CA PHE A 12 -0.19 0.70 -10.46
C PHE A 12 -0.40 2.21 -10.25
N LEU A 13 -1.51 2.77 -10.73
CA LEU A 13 -1.82 4.18 -10.54
C LEU A 13 -1.93 4.54 -9.05
N SER A 14 -2.64 3.74 -8.26
CA SER A 14 -2.74 3.92 -6.81
C SER A 14 -1.37 3.87 -6.14
N HIS A 15 -0.48 2.98 -6.60
CA HIS A 15 0.89 2.91 -6.11
C HIS A 15 1.68 4.18 -6.41
N GLN A 16 1.61 4.70 -7.64
CA GLN A 16 2.30 5.94 -8.02
C GLN A 16 1.81 7.15 -7.22
N ILE A 17 0.50 7.26 -6.99
CA ILE A 17 -0.10 8.30 -6.15
C ILE A 17 0.41 8.18 -4.72
N GLY A 18 0.46 6.96 -4.16
CA GLY A 18 1.00 6.71 -2.83
C GLY A 18 2.47 7.08 -2.70
N GLY A 19 3.30 6.71 -3.68
CA GLY A 19 4.73 7.06 -3.71
C GLY A 19 4.96 8.56 -3.80
N PHE A 20 4.22 9.25 -4.67
CA PHE A 20 4.28 10.70 -4.77
C PHE A 20 3.88 11.39 -3.46
N LEU A 21 2.72 11.03 -2.90
CA LEU A 21 2.21 11.63 -1.67
C LEU A 21 3.15 11.35 -0.50
N GLY A 22 3.71 10.13 -0.40
CA GLY A 22 4.65 9.78 0.67
C GLY A 22 5.89 10.66 0.68
N VAL A 23 6.56 10.82 -0.48
CA VAL A 23 7.76 11.65 -0.59
C VAL A 23 7.44 13.14 -0.41
N TRP A 24 6.35 13.61 -1.03
CA TRP A 24 5.94 15.01 -0.95
C TRP A 24 5.55 15.42 0.49
N LEU A 25 4.72 14.62 1.17
CA LEU A 25 4.40 14.85 2.59
C LEU A 25 5.63 14.71 3.47
N GLY A 26 6.53 13.76 3.18
CA GLY A 26 7.79 13.61 3.92
C GLY A 26 8.62 14.89 3.90
N GLY A 27 8.81 15.48 2.71
CA GLY A 27 9.52 16.77 2.56
C GLY A 27 8.76 17.91 3.24
N ARG A 28 7.44 18.00 3.06
CA ARG A 28 6.64 19.08 3.64
C ARG A 28 6.60 19.04 5.16
N LEU A 29 6.50 17.86 5.76
CA LEU A 29 6.53 17.67 7.20
C LEU A 29 7.92 18.01 7.76
N TYR A 30 8.98 17.64 7.06
CA TYR A 30 10.34 18.05 7.44
C TYR A 30 10.49 19.58 7.44
N ASP A 31 9.98 20.27 6.41
CA ASP A 31 10.04 21.74 6.36
C ASP A 31 9.28 22.42 7.50
N ILE A 32 8.20 21.81 8.00
CA ILE A 32 7.36 22.38 9.06
C ILE A 32 7.95 22.11 10.45
N TYR A 33 8.40 20.88 10.70
CA TYR A 33 8.82 20.44 12.03
C TYR A 33 10.35 20.47 12.23
N GLY A 34 11.11 20.54 11.15
CA GLY A 34 12.58 20.51 11.16
C GLY A 34 13.18 19.13 11.45
N ASP A 35 12.35 18.09 11.57
CA ASP A 35 12.76 16.70 11.79
C ASP A 35 11.88 15.69 11.04
N TYR A 36 12.28 14.42 11.07
CA TYR A 36 11.54 13.31 10.46
C TYR A 36 10.69 12.51 11.46
N THR A 37 10.64 12.92 12.73
CA THR A 37 9.99 12.14 13.80
C THR A 37 8.53 11.88 13.45
N LEU A 38 7.81 12.91 13.01
CA LEU A 38 6.41 12.77 12.62
C LEU A 38 6.24 11.89 11.36
N VAL A 39 7.15 12.01 10.38
CA VAL A 39 7.14 11.20 9.15
C VAL A 39 7.24 9.71 9.48
N TRP A 40 8.13 9.35 10.41
CA TRP A 40 8.27 7.98 10.89
C TRP A 40 7.00 7.47 11.57
N TRP A 41 6.39 8.28 12.44
CA TRP A 41 5.13 7.90 13.10
C TRP A 41 3.97 7.74 12.12
N VAL A 42 3.89 8.56 11.07
CA VAL A 42 2.92 8.38 9.97
C VAL A 42 3.18 7.04 9.26
N GLY A 43 4.44 6.71 8.98
CA GLY A 43 4.83 5.42 8.40
C GLY A 43 4.39 4.23 9.27
N VAL A 44 4.63 4.30 10.58
CA VAL A 44 4.16 3.30 11.55
C VAL A 44 2.63 3.17 11.52
N GLY A 45 1.91 4.30 11.53
CA GLY A 45 0.45 4.32 11.48
C GLY A 45 -0.12 3.68 10.22
N VAL A 46 0.43 4.00 9.05
CA VAL A 46 0.02 3.41 7.76
C VAL A 46 0.34 1.91 7.72
N GLY A 47 1.50 1.50 8.24
CA GLY A 47 1.88 0.08 8.34
C GLY A 47 0.94 -0.71 9.26
N ALA A 48 0.62 -0.18 10.44
CA ALA A 48 -0.31 -0.79 11.36
C ALA A 48 -1.73 -0.89 10.77
N PHE A 49 -2.20 0.18 10.11
CA PHE A 49 -3.47 0.18 9.40
C PHE A 49 -3.50 -0.91 8.31
N SER A 50 -2.43 -1.02 7.52
CA SER A 50 -2.29 -2.07 6.52
C SER A 50 -2.42 -3.45 7.15
N ALA A 51 -1.69 -3.74 8.23
CA ALA A 51 -1.77 -5.02 8.92
C ALA A 51 -3.21 -5.33 9.36
N ILE A 52 -3.90 -4.37 10.00
CA ILE A 52 -5.28 -4.53 10.48
C ILE A 52 -6.25 -4.83 9.32
N VAL A 53 -6.12 -4.13 8.19
CA VAL A 53 -6.96 -4.36 7.01
C VAL A 53 -6.73 -5.74 6.40
N HIS A 54 -5.52 -6.29 6.52
CA HIS A 54 -5.19 -7.63 6.00
C HIS A 54 -5.56 -8.78 6.96
N LEU A 55 -5.68 -8.55 8.27
CA LEU A 55 -6.08 -9.59 9.24
C LEU A 55 -7.37 -10.37 8.89
N PRO A 56 -8.46 -9.76 8.41
CA PRO A 56 -9.69 -10.49 8.06
C PRO A 56 -9.61 -11.23 6.71
N VAL A 57 -8.52 -11.12 5.95
CA VAL A 57 -8.37 -11.78 4.65
C VAL A 57 -8.25 -13.28 4.86
N ARG A 58 -9.30 -14.01 4.47
CA ARG A 58 -9.31 -15.48 4.44
C ARG A 58 -8.85 -15.96 3.08
N GLU A 59 -7.62 -16.43 3.03
CA GLU A 59 -7.05 -17.08 1.86
C GLU A 59 -7.80 -18.38 1.60
N ARG A 60 -8.56 -18.46 0.50
CA ARG A 60 -9.04 -19.74 0.00
C ARG A 60 -7.92 -20.39 -0.79
N ALA A 61 -7.47 -21.56 -0.35
CA ALA A 61 -6.59 -22.40 -1.15
C ALA A 61 -7.25 -22.60 -2.52
N LEU A 62 -6.58 -22.13 -3.57
CA LEU A 62 -6.98 -22.46 -4.93
C LEU A 62 -6.76 -23.97 -5.05
N ASN A 63 -7.83 -24.75 -5.17
CA ASN A 63 -7.75 -26.17 -5.50
C ASN A 63 -7.07 -26.27 -6.88
N THR A 64 -5.75 -26.41 -6.88
CA THR A 64 -4.99 -26.86 -8.04
C THR A 64 -5.45 -28.28 -8.31
N VAL A 65 -6.41 -28.41 -9.23
CA VAL A 65 -6.65 -29.68 -9.90
C VAL A 65 -5.34 -29.98 -10.64
N VAL A 66 -4.50 -30.84 -10.08
CA VAL A 66 -3.32 -31.38 -10.77
C VAL A 66 -3.86 -32.27 -11.89
N PRO A 67 -3.68 -31.94 -13.18
CA PRO A 67 -4.05 -32.84 -14.26
C PRO A 67 -3.11 -34.05 -14.24
N ALA A 68 -3.69 -35.24 -14.40
CA ALA A 68 -3.01 -36.54 -14.45
C ALA A 68 -2.17 -36.70 -15.72
#